data_AF-A0A0W8DAN6-F1
#
_entry.id   AF-A0A0W8DAN6-F1
#
_cell.length_a   1.000
_cell.length_b   1.000
_cell.length_c   1.000
_cell.angle_alpha   90.00
_cell.angle_beta   90.00
_cell.angle_gamma   90.00
#
_symmetry.space_group_name_H-M   'P 1'
#
loop_
_entity.id
_entity.type
_entity.pdbx_description
1 polymer ?
#
loop_
_entity_poly.entity_id
_entity_poly.type
_entity_poly.pdbx_seq_one_letter_code
_entity_poly.pdbx_strand_id
1 'polypeptide(L)'
;MGNALGTKKTLKEQLRENKREINRAVRQLDRERTNLQMQEKKLIIEIKKMAKQGQIASVKIMAKDLVRTRQHITKFYTMRSQLQAVSLRLETAKSAEAMTSALQGTTTAMKAMASTMNLPRLNQIMMEYTKESEKMEMTQEMIGDTIDDVMDAEQDEEEEEKIVISSMEVGANADHRIETRNCETLVVSSSASLTALASRTLYQVAPSTASDEAVLAYIKEHNAQCLLA
;
A
#
# COMPACT_ATOMS: atom_id res chain seq x y z
N MET A 1 44.66 -9.83 22.48
CA MET A 1 45.08 -8.43 22.29
C MET A 1 44.12 -7.81 21.29
N GLY A 2 43.45 -6.73 21.68
CA GLY A 2 42.42 -6.07 20.87
C GLY A 2 43.04 -5.30 19.70
N ASN A 3 42.44 -5.45 18.52
CA ASN A 3 42.77 -4.60 17.38
C ASN A 3 42.11 -3.23 17.57
N ALA A 4 42.84 -2.33 18.21
CA ALA A 4 42.62 -0.89 18.21
C ALA A 4 43.36 -0.28 17.00
N LEU A 5 42.84 -0.51 15.80
CA LEU A 5 43.15 0.26 14.60
C LEU A 5 41.87 0.25 13.76
N GLY A 6 41.18 1.38 13.74
CA GLY A 6 39.97 1.57 12.95
C GLY A 6 40.29 1.47 11.47
N THR A 7 40.30 0.26 10.92
CA THR A 7 40.32 0.06 9.48
C THR A 7 39.02 0.60 8.93
N LYS A 8 39.11 1.59 8.03
CA LYS A 8 37.94 2.05 7.27
C LYS A 8 37.27 0.80 6.69
N LYS A 9 36.00 0.57 7.05
CA LYS A 9 35.23 -0.58 6.57
C LYS A 9 35.34 -0.64 5.04
N THR A 10 35.54 -1.83 4.50
CA THR A 10 35.55 -2.01 3.04
C THR A 10 34.20 -1.61 2.46
N LEU A 11 34.16 -1.16 1.20
CA LEU A 11 32.90 -0.74 0.55
C LEU A 11 31.84 -1.85 0.65
N LYS A 12 32.20 -3.09 0.35
CA LYS A 12 31.37 -4.28 0.56
C LYS A 12 30.84 -4.45 1.99
N GLU A 13 31.64 -4.14 3.01
CA GLU A 13 31.23 -4.23 4.42
C GLU A 13 30.26 -3.11 4.79
N GLN A 14 30.53 -1.88 4.34
CA GLN A 14 29.63 -0.74 4.48
C GLN A 14 28.28 -0.99 3.80
N LEU A 15 28.26 -1.52 2.57
CA LEU A 15 27.04 -1.88 1.85
C LEU A 15 26.23 -2.95 2.59
N ARG A 16 26.89 -3.96 3.19
CA ARG A 16 26.22 -4.99 4.00
C ARG A 16 25.65 -4.45 5.30
N GLU A 17 26.36 -3.53 5.96
CA GLU A 17 25.90 -2.89 7.19
C GLU A 17 24.69 -1.97 6.92
N ASN A 18 24.80 -1.08 5.95
CA ASN A 18 23.71 -0.18 5.55
C ASN A 18 22.46 -0.96 5.14
N LYS A 19 22.61 -2.07 4.40
CA LYS A 19 21.48 -2.96 4.10
C LYS A 19 20.83 -3.53 5.37
N ARG A 20 21.60 -3.91 6.38
CA ARG A 20 21.05 -4.42 7.65
C ARG A 20 20.31 -3.32 8.41
N GLU A 21 20.85 -2.10 8.42
CA GLU A 21 20.22 -0.95 9.06
C GLU A 21 18.90 -0.59 8.39
N ILE A 22 18.85 -0.52 7.06
CA ILE A 22 17.60 -0.29 6.32
C ILE A 22 16.57 -1.38 6.62
N ASN A 23 16.98 -2.65 6.65
CA ASN A 23 16.05 -3.73 7.01
C ASN A 23 15.53 -3.61 8.45
N ARG A 24 16.33 -3.10 9.39
CA ARG A 24 15.87 -2.82 10.76
C ARG A 24 14.87 -1.66 10.77
N ALA A 25 15.17 -0.58 10.06
CA ALA A 25 14.31 0.59 9.91
C ALA A 25 12.95 0.21 9.29
N VAL A 26 12.94 -0.55 8.18
CA VAL A 26 11.70 -1.05 7.54
C VAL A 26 10.83 -1.82 8.53
N ARG A 27 11.42 -2.73 9.32
CA ARG A 27 10.67 -3.48 10.35
C ARG A 27 10.14 -2.58 11.46
N GLN A 28 10.86 -1.53 11.80
CA GLN A 28 10.41 -0.56 12.79
C GLN A 28 9.23 0.26 12.26
N LEU A 29 9.31 0.76 11.02
CA LEU A 29 8.20 1.43 10.34
C LEU A 29 6.96 0.54 10.24
N ASP A 30 7.12 -0.74 9.89
CA ASP A 30 5.99 -1.68 9.83
C ASP A 30 5.31 -1.89 11.20
N ARG A 31 6.09 -1.89 12.30
CA ARG A 31 5.55 -1.96 13.66
C ARG A 31 4.81 -0.68 14.06
N GLU A 32 5.42 0.47 13.79
CA GLU A 32 4.81 1.78 14.08
C GLU A 32 3.51 1.98 13.29
N ARG A 33 3.50 1.64 11.99
CA ARG A 33 2.28 1.62 11.17
C ARG A 33 1.18 0.75 11.81
N THR A 34 1.53 -0.47 12.24
CA THR A 34 0.55 -1.39 12.84
C THR A 34 -0.02 -0.81 14.15
N ASN A 35 0.81 -0.13 14.94
CA ASN A 35 0.37 0.57 16.15
C ASN A 35 -0.61 1.71 15.81
N LEU A 36 -0.32 2.52 14.78
CA LEU A 36 -1.21 3.58 14.31
C LEU A 36 -2.53 3.02 13.79
N GLN A 37 -2.53 1.91 13.05
CA GLN A 37 -3.77 1.24 12.61
C GLN A 37 -4.62 0.74 13.79
N MET A 38 -4.00 0.30 14.88
CA MET A 38 -4.73 -0.06 16.09
C MET A 38 -5.30 1.18 16.80
N GLN A 39 -4.56 2.29 16.82
CA GLN A 39 -5.04 3.57 17.38
C GLN A 39 -6.20 4.13 16.56
N GLU A 40 -6.12 4.08 15.22
CA GLU A 40 -7.21 4.46 14.31
C GLU A 40 -8.51 3.71 14.66
N LYS A 41 -8.43 2.37 14.82
CA LYS A 41 -9.59 1.56 15.21
C LYS A 41 -10.17 1.96 16.57
N LYS A 42 -9.33 2.28 17.55
CA LYS A 42 -9.77 2.76 18.87
C LYS A 42 -10.46 4.12 18.77
N LEU A 43 -9.88 5.06 18.02
CA LEU A 43 -10.47 6.39 17.77
C LEU A 43 -11.84 6.27 17.11
N ILE A 44 -12.02 5.38 16.13
CA ILE A 44 -13.32 5.14 15.49
C ILE A 44 -14.37 4.67 16.51
N ILE A 45 -13.99 3.76 17.42
CA ILE A 45 -14.91 3.27 18.48
C ILE A 45 -15.27 4.39 19.45
N GLU A 46 -14.30 5.20 19.86
CA GLU A 46 -14.49 6.33 20.78
C GLU A 46 -15.36 7.44 20.15
N ILE A 47 -15.10 7.79 18.88
CA ILE A 47 -15.93 8.73 18.11
C ILE A 47 -17.39 8.26 18.08
N LYS A 48 -17.63 6.99 17.76
CA LYS A 48 -18.99 6.42 17.76
C LYS A 48 -19.66 6.48 19.12
N LYS A 49 -18.91 6.22 20.20
CA LYS A 49 -19.42 6.29 21.58
C LYS A 49 -19.81 7.71 21.95
N MET A 50 -18.96 8.69 21.64
CA MET A 50 -19.18 10.10 21.99
C MET A 50 -20.27 10.74 21.12
N ALA A 51 -20.40 10.31 19.86
CA ALA A 51 -21.50 10.70 18.98
C ALA A 51 -22.86 10.26 19.54
N LYS A 52 -22.97 9.01 20.05
CA LYS A 52 -24.18 8.53 20.73
C LYS A 52 -24.51 9.29 22.01
N GLN A 53 -23.51 9.84 22.68
CA GLN A 53 -23.69 10.68 23.87
C GLN A 53 -24.02 12.14 23.54
N GLY A 54 -24.10 12.52 22.25
CA GLY A 54 -24.40 13.88 21.82
C GLY A 54 -23.27 14.89 22.05
N GLN A 55 -22.05 14.43 22.34
CA GLN A 55 -20.90 15.31 22.60
C GLN A 55 -20.22 15.76 21.30
N ILE A 56 -20.90 16.62 20.53
CA ILE A 56 -20.48 17.03 19.17
C ILE A 56 -19.10 17.73 19.16
N ALA A 57 -18.80 18.56 20.17
CA ALA A 57 -17.50 19.24 20.26
C ALA A 57 -16.33 18.24 20.40
N SER A 58 -16.49 17.20 21.23
CA SER A 58 -15.50 16.14 21.41
C SER A 58 -15.35 15.29 20.15
N VAL A 59 -16.47 14.98 19.47
CA VAL A 59 -16.46 14.26 18.19
C VAL A 59 -15.67 15.01 17.12
N LYS A 60 -15.84 16.34 17.02
CA LYS A 60 -15.12 17.17 16.05
C LYS A 60 -13.60 17.15 16.29
N ILE A 61 -13.15 17.18 17.55
CA ILE A 61 -11.72 17.10 17.88
C ILE A 61 -11.17 15.72 17.53
N MET A 62 -11.84 14.65 17.94
CA MET A 62 -11.39 13.28 17.66
C MET A 62 -11.43 12.94 16.15
N ALA A 63 -12.37 13.52 15.40
CA ALA A 63 -12.41 13.38 13.94
C ALA A 63 -11.15 13.95 13.28
N LYS A 64 -10.65 15.10 13.76
CA LYS A 64 -9.37 15.65 13.29
C LYS A 64 -8.19 14.73 13.61
N ASP A 65 -8.18 14.14 14.81
CA ASP A 65 -7.13 13.19 15.18
C ASP A 65 -7.20 11.90 14.35
N LEU A 66 -8.40 11.47 13.93
CA LEU A 66 -8.58 10.35 13.02
C LEU A 66 -7.97 10.64 11.64
N VAL A 67 -8.25 11.81 11.05
CA VAL A 67 -7.69 12.22 9.75
C VAL A 67 -6.16 12.29 9.83
N ARG A 68 -5.60 12.95 10.85
CA ARG A 68 -4.14 12.99 11.09
C ARG A 68 -3.54 11.60 11.20
N THR A 69 -4.19 10.69 11.93
CA THR A 69 -3.72 9.30 12.10
C THR A 69 -3.67 8.57 10.75
N ARG A 70 -4.68 8.75 9.90
CA ARG A 70 -4.69 8.19 8.53
C ARG A 70 -3.59 8.74 7.65
N GLN A 71 -3.38 10.05 7.66
CA GLN A 71 -2.28 10.69 6.94
C GLN A 71 -0.92 10.15 7.40
N HIS A 72 -0.72 9.97 8.71
CA HIS A 72 0.48 9.34 9.22
C HIS A 72 0.65 7.90 8.68
N ILE A 73 -0.42 7.09 8.70
CA ILE A 73 -0.39 5.73 8.12
C ILE A 73 0.04 5.76 6.64
N THR A 74 -0.52 6.67 5.84
CA THR A 74 -0.13 6.86 4.42
C THR A 74 1.34 7.26 4.30
N LYS A 75 1.80 8.25 5.08
CA LYS A 75 3.23 8.65 5.12
C LYS A 75 4.15 7.48 5.47
N PHE A 76 3.74 6.60 6.39
CA PHE A 76 4.51 5.38 6.71
C PHE A 76 4.59 4.40 5.54
N TYR A 77 3.55 4.30 4.68
CA TYR A 77 3.63 3.52 3.44
C TYR A 77 4.63 4.13 2.45
N THR A 78 4.58 5.45 2.25
CA THR A 78 5.52 6.17 1.37
C THR A 78 6.96 6.03 1.86
N MET A 79 7.22 6.26 3.15
CA MET A 79 8.55 6.11 3.76
C MET A 79 9.08 4.67 3.64
N ARG A 80 8.22 3.67 3.80
CA ARG A 80 8.60 2.26 3.58
C ARG A 80 9.02 2.05 2.11
N SER A 81 8.24 2.55 1.16
CA SER A 81 8.54 2.45 -0.27
C SER A 81 9.89 3.10 -0.60
N GLN A 82 10.14 4.29 -0.08
CA GLN A 82 11.43 5.00 -0.22
C GLN A 82 12.60 4.17 0.33
N LEU A 83 12.47 3.57 1.52
CA LEU A 83 13.51 2.69 2.07
C LEU A 83 13.71 1.42 1.23
N GLN A 84 12.65 0.88 0.63
CA GLN A 84 12.76 -0.25 -0.29
C GLN A 84 13.51 0.15 -1.58
N ALA A 85 13.24 1.34 -2.12
CA ALA A 85 13.98 1.89 -3.25
C ALA A 85 15.47 2.08 -2.91
N VAL A 86 15.81 2.62 -1.74
CA VAL A 86 17.21 2.77 -1.30
C VAL A 86 17.88 1.39 -1.13
N SER A 87 17.16 0.40 -0.60
CA SER A 87 17.66 -0.99 -0.50
C SER A 87 17.98 -1.59 -1.87
N LEU A 88 17.15 -1.30 -2.88
CA LEU A 88 17.40 -1.73 -4.27
C LEU A 88 18.64 -1.05 -4.85
N ARG A 89 18.76 0.28 -4.70
CA ARG A 89 19.95 1.03 -5.15
C ARG A 89 21.24 0.50 -4.50
N LEU A 90 21.20 0.10 -3.23
CA LEU A 90 22.33 -0.53 -2.55
C LEU A 90 22.70 -1.90 -3.15
N GLU A 91 21.73 -2.70 -3.60
CA GLU A 91 22.02 -3.96 -4.31
C GLU A 91 22.60 -3.71 -5.70
N THR A 92 22.15 -2.67 -6.40
CA THR A 92 22.75 -2.22 -7.66
C THR A 92 24.20 -1.80 -7.44
N ALA A 93 24.48 -0.95 -6.43
CA ALA A 93 25.83 -0.52 -6.09
C ALA A 93 26.76 -1.69 -5.73
N LYS A 94 26.24 -2.68 -4.99
CA LYS A 94 26.98 -3.91 -4.68
C LYS A 94 27.29 -4.75 -5.91
N SER A 95 26.36 -4.83 -6.86
CA SER A 95 26.56 -5.52 -8.13
C SER A 95 27.58 -4.79 -9.01
N ALA A 96 27.55 -3.45 -9.02
CA ALA A 96 28.55 -2.61 -9.69
C ALA A 96 29.94 -2.76 -9.07
N GLU A 97 30.07 -2.83 -7.73
CA GLU A 97 31.33 -3.14 -7.04
C GLU A 97 31.86 -4.52 -7.44
N ALA A 98 31.01 -5.55 -7.43
CA ALA A 98 31.40 -6.91 -7.83
C ALA A 98 31.84 -6.97 -9.30
N MET A 99 31.12 -6.29 -10.19
CA MET A 99 31.49 -6.16 -11.61
C MET A 99 32.83 -5.43 -11.74
N THR A 100 33.04 -4.32 -11.02
CA THR A 100 34.31 -3.58 -11.01
C THR A 100 35.46 -4.45 -10.53
N SER A 101 35.26 -5.26 -9.49
CA SER A 101 36.27 -6.20 -8.98
C SER A 101 36.59 -7.31 -9.99
N ALA A 102 35.59 -7.86 -10.68
CA ALA A 102 35.80 -8.82 -11.77
C ALA A 102 36.48 -8.18 -12.99
N LEU A 103 36.11 -6.94 -13.29
CA LEU A 103 36.73 -6.11 -14.31
C LEU A 103 38.16 -5.73 -13.96
N GLN A 104 38.55 -5.58 -12.68
CA GLN A 104 39.94 -5.37 -12.27
C GLN A 104 40.83 -6.57 -12.62
N GLY A 105 40.37 -7.79 -12.38
CA GLY A 105 41.10 -9.00 -12.76
C GLY A 105 41.27 -9.13 -14.27
N THR A 106 40.20 -8.88 -15.02
CA THR A 106 40.23 -8.90 -16.49
C THR A 106 40.94 -7.69 -17.10
N THR A 107 40.88 -6.49 -16.51
CA THR A 107 41.67 -5.33 -16.96
C THR A 107 43.15 -5.47 -16.65
N THR A 108 43.54 -6.26 -15.64
CA THR A 108 44.95 -6.60 -15.42
C THR A 108 45.45 -7.51 -16.56
N ALA A 109 44.65 -8.49 -16.97
CA ALA A 109 44.91 -9.31 -18.15
C ALA A 109 44.81 -8.51 -19.47
N MET A 110 43.84 -7.61 -19.59
CA MET A 110 43.72 -6.70 -20.73
C MET A 110 44.81 -5.65 -20.72
N LYS A 111 45.41 -5.24 -19.59
CA LYS A 111 46.60 -4.37 -19.55
C LYS A 111 47.83 -5.11 -20.08
N ALA A 112 47.97 -6.39 -19.70
CA ALA A 112 49.00 -7.25 -20.27
C ALA A 112 48.83 -7.43 -21.79
N MET A 113 47.58 -7.49 -22.29
CA MET A 113 47.27 -7.47 -23.72
C MET A 113 47.32 -6.07 -24.36
N ALA A 114 46.98 -4.99 -23.65
CA ALA A 114 46.86 -3.64 -24.19
C ALA A 114 48.21 -2.92 -24.28
N SER A 115 49.27 -3.51 -23.70
CA SER A 115 50.65 -3.27 -24.14
C SER A 115 50.81 -3.39 -25.67
N THR A 116 49.91 -4.13 -26.37
CA THR A 116 49.92 -4.27 -27.84
C THR A 116 48.74 -3.59 -28.56
N MET A 117 47.82 -2.90 -27.87
CA MET A 117 46.66 -2.23 -28.51
C MET A 117 46.17 -0.98 -27.73
N ASN A 118 45.92 0.12 -28.44
CA ASN A 118 45.59 1.47 -27.94
C ASN A 118 44.45 1.53 -26.87
N LEU A 119 44.82 1.85 -25.63
CA LEU A 119 43.96 1.96 -24.43
C LEU A 119 42.98 3.15 -24.27
N PRO A 120 43.12 4.34 -24.89
CA PRO A 120 42.34 5.52 -24.48
C PRO A 120 40.82 5.40 -24.69
N ARG A 121 40.39 4.70 -25.74
CA ARG A 121 39.00 4.67 -26.16
C ARG A 121 38.10 3.79 -25.28
N LEU A 122 38.67 2.77 -24.63
CA LEU A 122 37.90 1.83 -23.80
C LEU A 122 37.51 2.45 -22.44
N ASN A 123 38.40 3.26 -21.85
CA ASN A 123 38.12 3.98 -20.60
C ASN A 123 37.01 5.03 -20.78
N GLN A 124 36.94 5.64 -21.97
CA GLN A 124 35.95 6.66 -22.28
C GLN A 124 34.53 6.06 -22.43
N ILE A 125 34.42 4.89 -23.08
CA ILE A 125 33.15 4.19 -23.27
C ILE A 125 32.56 3.72 -21.93
N MET A 126 33.39 3.24 -20.99
CA MET A 126 32.89 2.86 -19.66
C MET A 126 32.38 4.06 -18.85
N MET A 127 33.06 5.20 -18.92
CA MET A 127 32.64 6.42 -18.23
C MET A 127 31.35 7.02 -18.82
N GLU A 128 31.18 6.96 -20.13
CA GLU A 128 29.93 7.39 -20.79
C GLU A 128 28.75 6.47 -20.44
N TYR A 129 28.97 5.16 -20.38
CA TYR A 129 27.93 4.20 -20.02
C TYR A 129 27.42 4.36 -18.58
N THR A 130 28.33 4.57 -17.62
CA THR A 130 27.94 4.79 -16.20
C THR A 130 27.14 6.08 -16.07
N LYS A 131 27.57 7.14 -16.77
CA LYS A 131 26.91 8.45 -16.72
C LYS A 131 25.52 8.43 -17.37
N GLU A 132 25.37 7.74 -18.50
CA GLU A 132 24.06 7.55 -19.15
C GLU A 132 23.11 6.69 -18.30
N SER A 133 23.59 5.59 -17.73
CA SER A 133 22.78 4.70 -16.88
C SER A 133 22.27 5.43 -15.62
N GLU A 134 23.14 6.18 -14.93
CA GLU A 134 22.77 6.97 -13.75
C GLU A 134 21.77 8.08 -14.09
N LYS A 135 21.94 8.73 -15.25
CA LYS A 135 21.03 9.78 -15.70
C LYS A 135 19.64 9.24 -16.01
N MET A 136 19.56 8.04 -16.62
CA MET A 136 18.28 7.38 -16.90
C MET A 136 17.55 6.98 -15.61
N GLU A 137 18.27 6.44 -14.62
CA GLU A 137 17.71 6.04 -13.32
C GLU A 137 17.16 7.25 -12.53
N MET A 138 17.89 8.37 -12.48
CA MET A 138 17.43 9.59 -11.81
C MET A 138 16.19 10.22 -12.48
N THR A 139 16.11 10.18 -13.82
CA THR A 139 14.96 10.74 -14.54
C THR A 139 13.68 9.94 -14.31
N GLN A 140 13.79 8.64 -14.04
CA GLN A 140 12.62 7.78 -13.81
C GLN A 140 12.03 7.99 -12.42
N GLU A 141 12.86 8.30 -11.41
CA GLU A 141 12.39 8.58 -10.04
C GLU A 141 11.81 9.99 -9.88
N MET A 142 12.43 11.03 -10.46
CA MET A 142 11.88 12.40 -10.36
C MET A 142 10.52 12.56 -11.03
N ILE A 143 10.21 11.76 -12.06
CA ILE A 143 8.91 11.81 -12.74
C ILE A 143 7.81 11.10 -11.93
N GLY A 144 8.16 10.10 -11.11
CA GLY A 144 7.20 9.40 -10.24
C GLY A 144 6.82 10.22 -9.01
N ASP A 145 7.81 10.77 -8.30
CA ASP A 145 7.59 11.45 -7.02
C ASP A 145 6.92 12.84 -7.17
N THR A 146 7.11 13.53 -8.30
CA THR A 146 6.51 14.86 -8.54
C THR A 146 5.05 14.83 -8.98
N ILE A 147 4.57 13.69 -9.47
CA ILE A 147 3.17 13.51 -9.87
C ILE A 147 2.30 13.11 -8.67
N ASP A 148 2.84 12.33 -7.72
CA ASP A 148 2.10 11.93 -6.50
C ASP A 148 1.96 13.08 -5.49
N ASP A 149 2.99 13.91 -5.28
CA ASP A 149 2.97 15.00 -4.28
C ASP A 149 2.03 16.17 -4.64
N VAL A 150 1.65 16.34 -5.91
CA VAL A 150 0.76 17.43 -6.37
C VAL A 150 -0.72 17.07 -6.20
N MET A 151 -1.07 15.80 -6.02
CA MET A 151 -2.46 15.34 -5.87
C MET A 151 -2.94 15.22 -4.42
N ASP A 152 -2.04 15.24 -3.43
CA ASP A 152 -2.35 14.91 -2.03
C ASP A 152 -2.68 16.13 -1.14
N ALA A 153 -2.56 17.36 -1.66
CA ALA A 153 -2.71 18.59 -0.87
C ALA A 153 -4.13 19.22 -0.90
N GLU A 154 -5.00 18.83 -1.83
CA GLU A 154 -6.32 19.47 -2.03
C GLU A 154 -7.52 18.69 -1.44
N GLN A 155 -7.31 17.49 -0.86
CA GLN A 155 -8.41 16.62 -0.38
C GLN A 155 -8.80 16.77 1.11
N ASP A 156 -8.04 17.53 1.90
CA ASP A 156 -8.14 17.49 3.37
C ASP A 156 -9.42 18.14 3.94
N GLU A 157 -9.95 19.20 3.33
CA GLU A 157 -11.10 19.93 3.92
C GLU A 157 -12.45 19.24 3.65
N GLU A 158 -12.62 18.58 2.51
CA GLU A 158 -13.87 17.92 2.14
C GLU A 158 -14.09 16.59 2.89
N GLU A 159 -13.02 15.84 3.18
CA GLU A 159 -13.12 14.59 3.92
C GLU A 159 -13.52 14.81 5.38
N GLU A 160 -13.09 15.91 6.01
CA GLU A 160 -13.43 16.26 7.39
C GLU A 160 -14.95 16.42 7.58
N GLU A 161 -15.60 17.20 6.72
CA GLU A 161 -17.06 17.41 6.81
C GLU A 161 -17.82 16.11 6.59
N LYS A 162 -17.39 15.29 5.64
CA LYS A 162 -18.02 14.01 5.32
C LYS A 162 -17.94 13.01 6.48
N ILE A 163 -16.82 12.97 7.22
CA ILE A 163 -16.66 12.09 8.40
C ILE A 163 -17.56 12.55 9.55
N VAL A 164 -17.66 13.86 9.80
CA VAL A 164 -18.51 14.39 10.86
C VAL A 164 -19.99 14.13 10.54
N ILE A 165 -20.44 14.42 9.31
CA ILE A 165 -21.81 14.18 8.86
C ILE A 165 -22.18 12.70 8.99
N SER A 166 -21.35 11.79 8.46
CA SER A 166 -21.61 10.35 8.56
C SER A 166 -21.62 9.82 10.00
N SER A 167 -20.83 10.40 10.91
CA SER A 167 -20.85 10.01 12.33
C SER A 167 -22.12 10.46 13.05
N MET A 168 -22.71 11.60 12.66
CA MET A 168 -23.96 12.11 13.22
C MET A 168 -25.17 11.34 12.69
N GLU A 169 -25.16 10.94 11.41
CA GLU A 169 -26.20 10.09 10.82
C GLU A 169 -26.27 8.70 11.48
N VAL A 170 -25.13 8.14 11.89
CA VAL A 170 -25.10 6.88 12.65
C VAL A 170 -25.62 7.04 14.09
N GLY A 171 -25.53 8.25 14.67
CA GLY A 171 -26.09 8.57 15.99
C GLY A 171 -27.62 8.71 15.97
N ALA A 172 -28.19 9.25 14.89
CA ALA A 172 -29.63 9.46 14.75
C ALA A 172 -30.43 8.18 14.41
N ASN A 173 -29.76 7.13 13.94
CA ASN A 173 -30.40 5.86 13.54
C ASN A 173 -30.24 4.72 14.58
N ALA A 174 -29.68 5.00 15.76
CA ALA A 174 -29.41 3.95 16.76
C ALA A 174 -30.65 3.48 17.56
N ASP A 175 -31.82 4.11 17.37
CA ASP A 175 -33.11 3.68 17.96
C ASP A 175 -34.04 2.96 16.96
N HIS A 176 -33.59 2.69 15.73
CA HIS A 176 -34.26 1.72 14.86
C HIS A 176 -33.39 0.48 14.68
N ARG A 177 -33.88 -0.62 15.26
CA ARG A 177 -33.37 -1.98 15.19
C ARG A 177 -32.87 -2.30 13.79
N ILE A 178 -31.56 -2.25 13.58
CA ILE A 178 -30.91 -2.98 12.49
C ILE A 178 -30.81 -4.43 12.94
N GLU A 179 -31.94 -5.15 12.90
CA GLU A 179 -31.91 -6.58 12.61
C GLU A 179 -31.61 -6.70 11.12
N THR A 180 -30.32 -6.67 10.73
CA THR A 180 -29.94 -7.21 9.43
C THR A 180 -30.19 -8.72 9.48
N ARG A 181 -31.42 -9.15 9.16
CA ARG A 181 -31.66 -10.53 8.75
C ARG A 181 -31.06 -10.69 7.36
N ASN A 182 -30.19 -11.68 7.25
CA ASN A 182 -29.45 -12.06 6.05
C ASN A 182 -30.35 -12.00 4.81
N CYS A 183 -30.07 -11.09 3.88
CA CYS A 183 -30.69 -11.14 2.56
C CYS A 183 -29.81 -12.05 1.69
N GLU A 184 -30.38 -13.17 1.29
CA GLU A 184 -29.69 -14.29 0.66
C GLU A 184 -29.41 -14.07 -0.85
N THR A 185 -28.33 -14.68 -1.33
CA THR A 185 -27.83 -14.60 -2.71
C THR A 185 -28.74 -15.34 -3.70
N LEU A 186 -29.18 -14.65 -4.75
CA LEU A 186 -30.01 -15.21 -5.83
C LEU A 186 -29.15 -16.14 -6.74
N VAL A 187 -29.54 -17.41 -6.90
CA VAL A 187 -28.88 -18.35 -7.80
C VAL A 187 -29.76 -18.58 -9.03
N VAL A 188 -29.24 -18.24 -10.22
CA VAL A 188 -29.88 -18.57 -11.50
C VAL A 188 -29.30 -19.88 -12.01
N SER A 189 -30.13 -20.92 -12.15
CA SER A 189 -29.69 -22.22 -12.67
C SER A 189 -30.78 -22.91 -13.48
N SER A 190 -30.39 -23.71 -14.48
CA SER A 190 -31.32 -24.55 -15.26
C SER A 190 -31.53 -25.93 -14.63
N SER A 191 -30.87 -26.23 -13.51
CA SER A 191 -30.89 -27.57 -12.92
C SER A 191 -32.03 -27.74 -11.91
N ALA A 192 -32.89 -28.71 -12.18
CA ALA A 192 -34.02 -29.07 -11.32
C ALA A 192 -33.56 -29.50 -9.90
N SER A 193 -32.33 -30.02 -9.77
CA SER A 193 -31.76 -30.44 -8.48
C SER A 193 -31.40 -29.26 -7.58
N LEU A 194 -30.84 -28.16 -8.11
CA LEU A 194 -30.54 -26.95 -7.33
C LEU A 194 -31.83 -26.24 -6.89
N THR A 195 -32.86 -26.29 -7.74
CA THR A 195 -34.18 -25.72 -7.45
C THR A 195 -34.86 -26.45 -6.27
N ALA A 196 -34.68 -27.77 -6.15
CA ALA A 196 -35.24 -28.58 -5.05
C ALA A 196 -34.43 -28.49 -3.74
N LEU A 197 -33.15 -28.16 -3.80
CA LEU A 197 -32.30 -27.88 -2.63
C LEU A 197 -32.60 -26.49 -2.06
N ALA A 198 -32.85 -25.52 -2.93
CA ALA A 198 -33.20 -24.16 -2.53
C ALA A 198 -34.54 -24.07 -1.80
N SER A 199 -35.53 -24.93 -2.09
CA SER A 199 -36.79 -24.96 -1.35
C SER A 199 -36.69 -25.49 0.10
N ARG A 200 -35.52 -25.98 0.53
CA ARG A 200 -35.28 -26.52 1.89
C ARG A 200 -34.43 -25.62 2.79
N THR A 201 -33.73 -24.64 2.24
CA THR A 201 -33.05 -23.55 2.95
C THR A 201 -33.69 -22.23 2.53
N LEU A 202 -33.50 -21.11 3.21
CA LEU A 202 -34.30 -19.89 2.95
C LEU A 202 -34.10 -19.23 1.55
N TYR A 203 -33.41 -19.88 0.60
CA TYR A 203 -32.99 -19.32 -0.69
C TYR A 203 -34.06 -19.52 -1.77
N GLN A 204 -34.35 -18.49 -2.57
CA GLN A 204 -35.23 -18.60 -3.75
C GLN A 204 -34.44 -18.58 -5.07
N VAL A 205 -34.83 -19.47 -6.00
CA VAL A 205 -34.16 -19.73 -7.29
C VAL A 205 -35.08 -19.29 -8.44
N ALA A 206 -34.54 -18.53 -9.39
CA ALA A 206 -35.23 -18.17 -10.62
C ALA A 206 -34.86 -19.15 -11.76
N PRO A 207 -35.82 -19.63 -12.57
CA PRO A 207 -35.53 -20.51 -13.70
C PRO A 207 -34.79 -19.74 -14.80
N SER A 208 -33.77 -20.39 -15.40
CA SER A 208 -32.91 -19.76 -16.42
C SER A 208 -33.62 -19.38 -17.74
N THR A 209 -34.90 -19.71 -17.88
CA THR A 209 -35.73 -19.42 -19.05
C THR A 209 -36.62 -18.18 -18.86
N ALA A 210 -36.55 -17.52 -17.70
CA ALA A 210 -37.31 -16.31 -17.43
C ALA A 210 -36.75 -15.13 -18.24
N SER A 211 -37.64 -14.26 -18.76
CA SER A 211 -37.22 -13.00 -19.40
C SER A 211 -36.61 -12.06 -18.37
N ASP A 212 -35.69 -11.19 -18.80
CA ASP A 212 -34.99 -10.23 -17.93
C ASP A 212 -35.98 -9.34 -17.16
N GLU A 213 -37.11 -8.99 -17.76
CA GLU A 213 -38.20 -8.26 -17.12
C GLU A 213 -38.85 -9.05 -15.96
N ALA A 214 -39.04 -10.36 -16.13
CA ALA A 214 -39.59 -11.22 -15.09
C ALA A 214 -38.59 -11.41 -13.93
N VAL A 215 -37.30 -11.49 -14.23
CA VAL A 215 -36.23 -11.55 -13.23
C VAL A 215 -36.17 -10.24 -12.42
N LEU A 216 -36.26 -9.09 -13.10
CA LEU A 216 -36.27 -7.77 -12.45
C LEU A 216 -37.53 -7.53 -11.61
N ALA A 217 -38.69 -7.99 -12.07
CA ALA A 217 -39.93 -7.91 -11.30
C ALA A 217 -39.83 -8.75 -10.01
N TYR A 218 -39.28 -9.96 -10.11
CA TYR A 218 -39.08 -10.86 -8.97
C TYR A 218 -38.11 -10.27 -7.94
N ILE A 219 -37.00 -9.68 -8.38
CA ILE A 219 -36.04 -8.97 -7.52
C ILE A 219 -36.70 -7.78 -6.82
N LYS A 220 -37.51 -7.00 -7.54
CA LYS A 220 -38.18 -5.82 -6.97
C LYS A 220 -39.22 -6.20 -5.92
N GLU A 221 -40.03 -7.22 -6.18
CA GLU A 221 -41.07 -7.68 -5.25
C GLU A 221 -40.45 -8.31 -3.99
N HIS A 222 -39.36 -9.07 -4.13
CA HIS A 222 -38.63 -9.65 -3.01
C HIS A 222 -37.94 -8.59 -2.14
N ASN A 223 -37.25 -7.62 -2.75
CA ASN A 223 -36.65 -6.51 -2.01
C ASN A 223 -37.70 -5.67 -1.28
N ALA A 224 -38.91 -5.53 -1.84
CA ALA A 224 -40.02 -4.85 -1.18
C ALA A 224 -40.53 -5.61 0.05
N GLN A 225 -40.52 -6.95 0.03
CA GLN A 225 -40.88 -7.78 1.19
C GLN A 225 -39.82 -7.70 2.31
N CYS A 226 -38.54 -7.58 1.97
CA CYS A 226 -37.46 -7.37 2.94
C CYS A 226 -37.46 -5.97 3.58
N LEU A 227 -38.03 -4.96 2.90
CA LEU A 227 -38.12 -3.59 3.42
C LEU A 227 -39.29 -3.37 4.39
N LEU A 228 -40.19 -4.34 4.54
CA LEU A 228 -41.43 -4.20 5.32
C LEU A 228 -41.51 -5.11 6.57
N ALA A 229 -40.45 -5.80 6.98
CA ALA A 229 -40.48 -6.70 8.14
C ALA A 229 -39.30 -6.52 9.10
#